data_AF-A0A932T357-F1
#
_entry.id   AF-A0A932T357-F1
#
_cell.length_a   1.000
_cell.length_b   1.000
_cell.length_c   1.000
_cell.angle_alpha   90.00
_cell.angle_beta   90.00
_cell.angle_gamma   90.00
#
_symmetry.space_group_name_H-M   'P 1'
#
loop_
_entity.id
_entity.type
_entity.pdbx_description
1 polymer ?
#
loop_
_entity_poly.entity_id
_entity_poly.type
_entity_poly.pdbx_seq_one_letter_code
_entity_poly.pdbx_strand_id
1 'polypeptide(L)'
;MDEEQGCLHKLGLFLTALILGPFFGLLGAVAVFQPMPPVWRGISIAVVETLGVFWICLLVFIWWRPPWFRRIYLLIERRAIFVMASMLVVLILAVIIDVAIGWQRIFNMF
;
A
#
# COMPACT_ATOMS: atom_id res chain seq x y z
N MET A 1 17.18 -4.58 21.42
CA MET A 1 16.17 -5.58 21.84
C MET A 1 15.83 -6.39 20.61
N ASP A 2 16.81 -7.18 20.15
CA ASP A 2 16.68 -8.05 19.00
C ASP A 2 16.57 -9.46 19.55
N GLU A 3 15.41 -9.77 20.13
CA GLU A 3 15.12 -11.13 20.58
C GLU A 3 15.13 -12.07 19.38
N GLU A 4 15.70 -13.24 19.63
CA GLU A 4 15.94 -14.35 18.72
C GLU A 4 14.65 -14.83 18.05
N GLN A 5 14.15 -14.08 17.07
CA GLN A 5 13.16 -14.60 16.13
C GLN A 5 13.85 -15.74 15.38
N GLY A 6 13.57 -16.97 15.80
CA GLY A 6 14.13 -18.19 15.23
C GLY A 6 14.00 -18.20 13.70
N CYS A 7 14.93 -18.92 13.04
CA CYS A 7 15.00 -18.98 11.57
C CYS A 7 13.64 -19.30 10.92
N LEU A 8 12.84 -20.16 11.54
CA LEU A 8 11.48 -20.51 11.11
C LEU A 8 10.50 -19.32 11.11
N HIS A 9 10.58 -18.43 12.09
CA HIS A 9 9.72 -17.24 12.15
C HIS A 9 10.07 -16.24 11.05
N LYS A 10 11.37 -16.04 10.80
CA LYS A 10 11.86 -15.21 9.68
C LYS A 10 11.46 -15.81 8.33
N LEU A 11 11.56 -17.13 8.18
CA LEU A 11 11.15 -17.84 6.96
C LEU A 11 9.64 -17.73 6.73
N GLY A 12 8.85 -17.86 7.80
CA GLY A 12 7.40 -17.68 7.76
C GLY A 12 7.03 -16.28 7.26
N LEU A 13 7.56 -15.23 7.88
CA LEU A 13 7.35 -13.83 7.48
C LEU A 13 7.81 -13.56 6.03
N PHE A 14 8.93 -14.15 5.62
CA PHE A 14 9.43 -14.04 4.27
C PHE A 14 8.48 -14.69 3.26
N LEU A 15 7.99 -15.90 3.54
CA LEU A 15 7.04 -16.61 2.68
C LEU A 15 5.69 -15.89 2.58
N THR A 16 5.14 -15.39 3.70
CA THR A 16 3.92 -14.58 3.64
C THR A 16 4.13 -13.31 2.83
N ALA A 17 5.25 -12.60 3.06
CA ALA A 17 5.57 -11.42 2.27
C ALA A 17 5.75 -11.75 0.78
N LEU A 18 6.39 -12.87 0.45
CA LEU A 18 6.62 -13.32 -0.92
C LEU A 18 5.31 -13.67 -1.64
N ILE A 19 4.30 -14.19 -0.94
CA ILE A 19 3.00 -14.52 -1.52
C ILE A 19 2.10 -13.27 -1.63
N LEU A 20 2.07 -12.44 -0.60
CA LEU A 20 1.25 -11.23 -0.56
C LEU A 20 1.73 -10.16 -1.56
N GLY A 21 3.04 -10.06 -1.79
CA GLY A 21 3.61 -9.06 -2.71
C GLY A 21 3.07 -9.12 -4.13
N PRO A 22 3.17 -10.27 -4.82
CA PRO A 22 2.61 -10.48 -6.14
C PRO A 22 1.10 -10.26 -6.17
N PHE A 23 0.39 -10.61 -5.10
CA PHE A 23 -1.05 -10.38 -4.99
C PHE A 23 -1.38 -8.87 -4.98
N PHE A 24 -0.68 -8.07 -4.17
CA PHE A 24 -0.82 -6.61 -4.17
C PHE A 24 -0.34 -5.98 -5.49
N GLY A 25 0.72 -6.51 -6.10
CA GLY A 25 1.21 -6.09 -7.41
C GLY A 25 0.18 -6.34 -8.52
N LEU A 26 -0.48 -7.51 -8.50
CA LEU A 26 -1.57 -7.85 -9.42
C LEU A 26 -2.77 -6.94 -9.24
N LEU A 27 -3.20 -6.68 -8.00
CA LEU A 27 -4.29 -5.73 -7.72
C LEU A 27 -3.95 -4.33 -8.22
N GLY A 28 -2.70 -3.89 -8.03
CA GLY A 28 -2.18 -2.64 -8.55
C GLY A 28 -2.20 -2.59 -10.08
N ALA A 29 -1.74 -3.65 -10.75
CA ALA A 29 -1.76 -3.75 -12.21
C ALA A 29 -3.19 -3.69 -12.74
N VAL A 30 -4.11 -4.46 -12.16
CA VAL A 30 -5.53 -4.45 -12.53
C VAL A 30 -6.11 -3.04 -12.39
N ALA A 31 -5.79 -2.33 -11.31
CA ALA A 31 -6.23 -0.95 -11.13
C ALA A 31 -5.71 -0.02 -12.24
N VAL A 32 -4.44 -0.15 -12.65
CA VAL A 32 -3.86 0.68 -13.73
C VAL A 32 -4.47 0.41 -15.11
N PHE A 33 -4.98 -0.80 -15.35
CA PHE A 33 -5.60 -1.19 -16.63
C PHE A 33 -7.09 -0.85 -16.74
N GLN A 34 -7.74 -0.41 -15.67
CA GLN A 34 -9.13 0.05 -15.75
C GLN A 34 -9.22 1.40 -16.50
N PRO A 35 -10.33 1.67 -17.21
CA PRO A 35 -10.57 2.96 -17.83
C PRO A 35 -10.79 4.02 -16.75
N MET A 36 -9.73 4.76 -16.40
CA MET A 36 -9.72 5.81 -15.39
C MET A 36 -9.32 7.17 -16.02
N PRO A 37 -9.73 8.30 -15.43
CA PRO A 37 -9.21 9.61 -15.85
C PRO A 37 -7.68 9.68 -15.69
N PRO A 38 -6.97 10.44 -16.55
CA PRO A 38 -5.51 10.42 -16.62
C PRO A 38 -4.82 10.78 -15.29
N VAL A 39 -5.43 11.67 -14.50
CA VAL A 39 -4.93 12.07 -13.18
C VAL A 39 -4.92 10.88 -12.21
N TRP A 40 -6.03 10.14 -12.13
CA TRP A 40 -6.17 8.98 -11.25
C TRP A 40 -5.25 7.85 -11.67
N ARG A 41 -5.07 7.65 -12.98
CA ARG A 41 -4.11 6.66 -13.49
C ARG A 41 -2.67 6.97 -13.07
N GLY A 42 -2.26 8.24 -13.12
CA GLY A 42 -0.94 8.67 -12.65
C GLY A 42 -0.74 8.42 -11.15
N ILE A 43 -1.76 8.71 -10.34
CA ILE A 43 -1.75 8.45 -8.90
C ILE A 43 -1.64 6.94 -8.64
N SER A 44 -2.42 6.10 -9.32
CA SER A 44 -2.37 4.64 -9.18
C SER A 44 -1.00 4.08 -9.55
N ILE A 45 -0.37 4.55 -10.63
CA ILE A 45 0.98 4.12 -11.02
C ILE A 45 1.98 4.48 -9.92
N ALA A 46 1.98 5.74 -9.45
CA ALA A 46 2.89 6.19 -8.40
C ALA A 46 2.73 5.40 -7.09
N VAL A 47 1.49 5.05 -6.74
CA VAL A 47 1.18 4.23 -5.56
C VAL A 47 1.72 2.81 -5.74
N VAL A 48 1.49 2.19 -6.89
CA VAL A 48 1.96 0.83 -7.19
C VAL A 48 3.49 0.78 -7.21
N GLU A 49 4.16 1.76 -7.81
CA GLU A 49 5.62 1.85 -7.79
C GLU A 49 6.15 2.00 -6.36
N THR A 50 5.55 2.88 -5.55
CA THR A 50 6.00 3.11 -4.17
C THR A 50 5.81 1.86 -3.31
N LEU A 51 4.67 1.19 -3.44
CA LEU A 51 4.39 -0.07 -2.74
C LEU A 51 5.30 -1.20 -3.22
N GLY A 52 5.58 -1.28 -4.52
CA GLY A 52 6.51 -2.26 -5.09
C GLY A 52 7.92 -2.09 -4.53
N VAL A 53 8.45 -0.86 -4.51
CA VAL A 53 9.77 -0.55 -3.93
C VAL A 53 9.80 -0.85 -2.43
N PHE A 54 8.75 -0.48 -1.69
CA PHE A 54 8.61 -0.84 -0.28
C PHE A 54 8.65 -2.35 -0.07
N TRP A 55 7.95 -3.11 -0.91
CA TRP A 55 7.88 -4.57 -0.79
C TRP A 55 9.21 -5.26 -1.06
N ILE A 56 9.94 -4.82 -2.10
CA ILE A 56 11.30 -5.29 -2.39
C ILE A 56 12.22 -5.01 -1.20
N CYS A 57 12.14 -3.79 -0.64
CA CYS A 57 12.94 -3.41 0.52
C CYS A 57 12.58 -4.23 1.76
N LEU A 58 11.30 -4.55 1.96
CA LEU A 58 10.83 -5.40 3.04
C LEU A 58 11.38 -6.83 2.92
N LEU A 59 11.38 -7.42 1.71
CA LEU A 59 11.97 -8.74 1.47
C LEU A 59 13.47 -8.77 1.74
N VAL A 60 14.21 -7.77 1.24
CA VAL A 60 15.66 -7.64 1.48
C VAL A 60 15.94 -7.43 2.97
N PHE A 61 15.10 -6.65 3.65
CA PHE A 61 15.22 -6.42 5.07
C PHE A 61 14.95 -7.70 5.87
N ILE A 62 13.91 -8.48 5.56
CA ILE A 62 13.61 -9.74 6.27
C ILE A 62 14.76 -10.76 6.08
N TRP A 63 15.30 -10.88 4.87
CA TRP A 63 16.29 -11.89 4.53
C TRP A 63 17.71 -11.56 5.00
N TRP A 64 18.23 -10.36 4.70
CA TRP A 64 19.64 -10.02 4.94
C TRP A 64 19.83 -9.11 6.18
N ARG A 65 18.84 -8.27 6.54
CA ARG A 65 18.97 -7.26 7.63
C ARG A 65 20.32 -6.50 7.67
N PRO A 66 20.83 -5.90 6.58
CA PRO A 66 22.09 -5.16 6.65
C PRO A 66 21.94 -3.92 7.56
N PRO A 67 22.91 -3.61 8.45
CA PRO A 67 22.79 -2.48 9.38
C PRO A 67 22.70 -1.12 8.67
N TRP A 68 23.34 -0.97 7.52
CA TRP A 68 23.25 0.25 6.69
C TRP A 68 21.89 0.38 5.98
N PHE A 69 21.27 -0.75 5.61
CA PHE A 69 19.99 -0.79 4.90
C PHE A 69 18.81 -0.39 5.78
N ARG A 70 18.95 -0.51 7.11
CA ARG A 70 17.94 -0.09 8.09
C ARG A 70 17.51 1.37 7.88
N ARG A 71 18.44 2.28 7.55
CA ARG A 71 18.12 3.70 7.30
C ARG A 71 17.27 3.88 6.03
N ILE A 72 17.61 3.14 4.97
CA ILE A 72 16.90 3.17 3.69
C ILE A 72 15.48 2.62 3.89
N TYR A 73 15.37 1.46 4.56
CA TYR A 73 14.10 0.83 4.90
C TYR A 73 13.17 1.79 5.65
N LEU A 74 13.64 2.42 6.74
CA LEU A 74 12.85 3.37 7.52
C LEU A 74 12.36 4.58 6.70
N LEU A 75 13.16 5.04 5.74
CA LEU A 75 12.80 6.17 4.88
C LEU A 75 11.68 5.77 3.90
N ILE A 76 11.79 4.57 3.32
CA ILE A 76 10.77 4.02 2.40
C ILE A 76 9.50 3.66 3.16
N GLU A 77 9.61 3.10 4.37
CA GLU A 77 8.49 2.80 5.26
C GLU A 77 7.69 4.07 5.60
N ARG A 78 8.37 5.16 5.97
CA ARG A 78 7.70 6.46 6.19
C ARG A 78 6.95 6.95 4.95
N ARG A 79 7.54 6.80 3.76
CA ARG A 79 6.86 7.16 2.50
C ARG A 79 5.63 6.29 2.24
N ALA A 80 5.75 4.97 2.43
CA ALA A 80 4.64 4.04 2.26
C ALA A 80 3.50 4.35 3.23
N ILE A 81 3.80 4.61 4.51
CA ILE A 81 2.81 5.02 5.52
C ILE A 81 2.12 6.32 5.09
N PHE A 82 2.87 7.31 4.63
CA PHE A 82 2.30 8.57 4.16
C PHE A 82 1.35 8.37 2.97
N VAL A 83 1.75 7.56 1.98
CA VAL A 83 0.90 7.22 0.83
C VAL A 83 -0.37 6.50 1.28
N MET A 84 -0.26 5.49 2.16
CA MET A 84 -1.42 4.78 2.69
C MET A 84 -2.37 5.71 3.49
N ALA A 85 -1.82 6.59 4.33
CA ALA A 85 -2.61 7.57 5.07
C ALA A 85 -3.33 8.54 4.12
N SER A 86 -2.66 9.01 3.06
CA SER A 86 -3.29 9.88 2.06
C SER A 86 -4.43 9.19 1.32
N MET A 87 -4.26 7.90 0.98
CA MET A 87 -5.31 7.10 0.33
C MET A 87 -6.50 6.87 1.25
N LEU A 88 -6.25 6.63 2.54
CA LEU A 88 -7.32 6.50 3.55
C LEU A 88 -8.14 7.79 3.64
N VAL A 89 -7.49 8.95 3.66
CA VAL A 89 -8.18 10.25 3.68
C VAL A 89 -9.02 10.43 2.43
N VAL A 90 -8.48 10.12 1.24
CA VAL A 90 -9.23 10.18 -0.01
C VAL A 90 -10.44 9.24 0.02
N LEU A 91 -10.29 8.02 0.53
CA LEU A 91 -11.38 7.06 0.68
C LEU A 91 -12.48 7.58 1.60
N ILE A 92 -12.11 8.14 2.76
CA ILE A 92 -13.06 8.72 3.73
C ILE A 92 -13.82 9.88 3.09
N LEU A 93 -13.13 10.78 2.38
CA LEU A 93 -13.77 11.88 1.67
C LEU A 93 -14.74 11.38 0.60
N ALA A 94 -14.36 10.37 -0.17
CA ALA A 94 -15.24 9.77 -1.18
C ALA A 94 -16.51 9.20 -0.53
N VAL A 95 -16.39 8.46 0.57
CA VAL A 95 -17.53 7.91 1.32
C VAL A 95 -18.44 9.03 1.86
N ILE A 96 -17.87 10.09 2.43
CA ILE A 96 -18.65 11.23 2.93
C ILE A 96 -19.44 11.90 1.80
N ILE A 97 -18.82 12.09 0.64
CA ILE A 97 -19.47 12.67 -0.55
C ILE A 97 -20.61 11.77 -1.04
N ASP A 98 -20.38 10.46 -1.17
CA ASP A 98 -21.39 9.51 -1.60
C ASP A 98 -22.60 9.49 -0.65
N VAL A 99 -22.34 9.52 0.66
CA VAL A 99 -23.39 9.62 1.68
C VAL A 99 -24.16 10.93 1.53
N ALA A 100 -23.48 12.07 1.39
CA ALA A 100 -24.12 13.39 1.24
C ALA A 100 -24.99 13.46 -0.03
N ILE A 101 -24.50 12.95 -1.16
CA ILE A 101 -25.27 12.88 -2.42
C ILE A 101 -26.47 11.93 -2.27
N GLY A 102 -26.28 10.80 -1.59
CA GLY A 102 -27.34 9.86 -1.27
C GLY A 102 -28.49 10.51 -0.49
N TRP A 103 -28.15 11.27 0.57
CA TRP A 103 -29.12 12.06 1.34
C TRP A 103 -29.81 13.12 0.49
N GLN A 104 -29.07 13.84 -0.34
CA GLN A 104 -29.64 14.89 -1.19
C GLN A 104 -30.62 14.33 -2.23
N ARG A 105 -30.36 13.13 -2.79
CA ARG A 105 -31.31 12.43 -3.66
C ARG A 105 -32.59 12.01 -2.94
N ILE A 106 -32.48 11.55 -1.69
CA ILE A 106 -33.64 11.15 -0.88
C ILE A 106 -34.52 12.36 -0.59
N PHE A 107 -33.93 13.49 -0.18
CA PHE A 107 -34.70 14.71 0.09
C PHE A 107 -35.35 15.33 -1.16
N ASN A 108 -34.74 15.19 -2.34
CA ASN A 108 -35.33 15.67 -3.59
C ASN A 108 -36.48 14.79 -4.12
N MET A 109 -36.71 13.60 -3.56
CA MET A 109 -37.84 12.73 -3.92
C MET A 109 -39.10 12.98 -3.07
N PHE A 110 -38.99 13.75 -1.98
CA PHE A 110 -40.09 14.15 -1.11
C PHE A 110 -40.45 15.62 -1.35
#